data_AF-A0A369JVR8-F1
#
_entry.id   AF-A0A369JVR8-F1
#
_cell.length_a   1.000
_cell.length_b   1.000
_cell.length_c   1.000
_cell.angle_alpha   90.00
_cell.angle_beta   90.00
_cell.angle_gamma   90.00
#
_symmetry.space_group_name_H-M   'P 1'
#
loop_
_entity.id
_entity.type
_entity.pdbx_description
1 polymer ?
#
loop_
_entity_poly.entity_id
_entity_poly.type
_entity_poly.pdbx_seq_one_letter_code
_entity_poly.pdbx_strand_id
1 'polypeptide(L)'
;MHFIAIVLTAVAICIPAASATATCWKTSGCSPCESVNNMYSFATSYCTNYRNARFTTHGVASASSAGGWSSQTSCTNAFQGIISQCYGSNNGGVFDAEAHMTVSFCNCEIAKEAEAAGEIEA
;
A
#
# COMPACT_ATOMS: atom_id res chain seq x y z
N MET A 1 -49.73 -25.69 -30.67
CA MET A 1 -49.51 -24.34 -30.11
C MET A 1 -48.39 -24.46 -29.10
N HIS A 2 -47.30 -23.72 -29.33
CA HIS A 2 -46.08 -23.68 -28.53
C HIS A 2 -46.27 -22.78 -27.31
N PHE A 3 -45.71 -23.14 -26.15
CA PHE A 3 -45.30 -22.17 -25.14
C PHE A 3 -44.01 -22.67 -24.46
N ILE A 4 -42.87 -22.19 -24.94
CA ILE A 4 -41.56 -22.37 -24.29
C ILE A 4 -41.40 -21.19 -23.33
N ALA A 5 -41.44 -21.45 -22.03
CA ALA A 5 -41.18 -20.44 -21.00
C ALA A 5 -39.66 -20.33 -20.78
N ILE A 6 -39.08 -19.20 -21.19
CA ILE A 6 -37.68 -18.87 -20.94
C ILE A 6 -37.62 -18.19 -19.56
N VAL A 7 -37.00 -18.86 -18.59
CA VAL A 7 -36.72 -18.30 -17.26
C VAL A 7 -35.39 -17.55 -17.32
N LEU A 8 -35.45 -16.22 -17.28
CA LEU A 8 -34.29 -15.34 -17.14
C LEU A 8 -33.84 -15.32 -15.67
N THR A 9 -32.81 -16.08 -15.32
CA THR A 9 -32.12 -15.93 -14.04
C THR A 9 -31.17 -14.72 -14.10
N ALA A 10 -31.58 -13.61 -13.50
CA ALA A 10 -30.72 -12.45 -13.30
C ALA A 10 -29.59 -12.81 -12.32
N VAL A 11 -28.36 -12.96 -12.83
CA VAL A 11 -27.17 -13.09 -12.00
C VAL A 11 -26.80 -11.69 -11.53
N ALA A 12 -27.11 -11.36 -10.28
CA ALA A 12 -26.64 -10.14 -9.64
C ALA A 12 -25.12 -10.25 -9.45
N ILE A 13 -24.36 -9.63 -10.35
CA ILE A 13 -22.91 -9.53 -10.23
C ILE A 13 -22.62 -8.51 -9.13
N CYS A 14 -22.31 -9.01 -7.94
CA CYS A 14 -21.82 -8.19 -6.84
C CYS A 14 -20.40 -7.74 -7.22
N ILE A 15 -20.27 -6.57 -7.85
CA ILE A 15 -18.97 -5.97 -8.13
C ILE A 15 -18.43 -5.50 -6.77
N PRO A 16 -17.32 -6.06 -6.25
CA PRO A 16 -16.74 -5.54 -5.03
C PRO A 16 -16.33 -4.10 -5.31
N ALA A 17 -16.81 -3.16 -4.49
CA ALA A 17 -16.28 -1.81 -4.47
C ALA A 17 -14.77 -1.94 -4.23
N ALA A 18 -13.96 -1.49 -5.19
CA ALA A 18 -12.51 -1.45 -5.08
C ALA A 18 -12.16 -0.53 -3.91
N SER A 19 -12.08 -1.12 -2.72
CA SER A 19 -11.48 -0.48 -1.57
C SER A 19 -10.01 -0.34 -1.93
N ALA A 20 -9.42 0.85 -1.81
CA ALA A 20 -8.00 1.02 -2.06
C ALA A 20 -7.22 0.09 -1.11
N THR A 21 -6.71 -1.02 -1.65
CA THR A 21 -5.91 -2.00 -0.93
C THR A 21 -4.45 -1.68 -1.15
N ALA A 22 -3.61 -1.95 -0.14
CA ALA A 22 -2.17 -1.82 -0.33
C ALA A 22 -1.71 -2.82 -1.38
N THR A 23 -0.80 -2.38 -2.25
CA THR A 23 -0.15 -3.24 -3.25
C THR A 23 1.22 -3.63 -2.73
N CYS A 24 1.41 -4.90 -2.41
CA CYS A 24 2.68 -5.40 -1.92
C CYS A 24 3.69 -5.55 -3.06
N TRP A 25 4.95 -5.21 -2.79
CA TRP A 25 6.00 -5.39 -3.79
C TRP A 25 6.22 -6.85 -4.13
N LYS A 26 6.62 -7.16 -5.36
CA LYS A 26 6.97 -8.53 -5.75
C LYS A 26 8.27 -9.02 -5.09
N THR A 27 9.11 -8.09 -4.64
CA THR A 27 10.36 -8.41 -3.95
C THR A 27 10.10 -8.89 -2.52
N SER A 28 10.76 -9.99 -2.15
CA SER A 28 10.67 -10.64 -0.84
C SER A 28 12.04 -11.18 -0.42
N GLY A 29 12.16 -11.70 0.81
CA GLY A 29 13.37 -12.37 1.30
C GLY A 29 14.55 -11.45 1.63
N CYS A 30 14.32 -10.14 1.69
CA CYS A 30 15.35 -9.19 2.10
C CYS A 30 15.67 -9.29 3.60
N SER A 31 16.90 -8.98 3.98
CA SER A 31 17.33 -8.77 5.37
C SER A 31 18.53 -7.82 5.41
N PRO A 32 18.69 -6.97 6.44
CA PRO A 32 17.85 -6.85 7.64
C PRO A 32 16.55 -6.07 7.38
N CYS A 33 15.47 -6.51 8.04
CA CYS A 33 14.18 -5.83 8.08
C CYS A 33 13.91 -5.25 9.47
N GLU A 34 13.22 -4.11 9.49
CA GLU A 34 12.81 -3.44 10.72
C GLU A 34 11.70 -4.25 11.40
N SER A 35 11.62 -4.27 12.73
CA SER A 35 10.59 -5.05 13.43
C SER A 35 9.18 -4.51 13.18
N VAL A 36 8.17 -5.38 13.17
CA VAL A 36 6.76 -4.98 12.93
C VAL A 36 6.29 -3.89 13.90
N ASN A 37 6.69 -3.98 15.18
CA ASN A 37 6.33 -2.99 16.19
C ASN A 37 6.99 -1.62 15.91
N ASN A 38 8.23 -1.61 15.44
CA ASN A 38 8.92 -0.40 15.02
C ASN A 38 8.27 0.17 13.75
N MET A 39 7.77 -0.67 12.83
CA MET A 39 7.01 -0.19 11.67
C MET A 39 5.69 0.51 12.07
N TYR A 40 4.94 -0.01 13.04
CA TYR A 40 3.73 0.67 13.54
C TYR A 40 4.06 1.98 14.27
N SER A 41 5.18 2.02 15.00
CA SER A 41 5.69 3.25 15.62
C SER A 41 6.15 4.27 14.57
N PHE A 42 6.77 3.78 13.49
CA PHE A 42 7.19 4.59 12.36
C PHE A 42 5.97 5.20 11.65
N ALA A 43 4.93 4.41 11.38
CA ALA A 43 3.68 4.90 10.79
C ALA A 43 3.07 6.08 11.57
N THR A 44 3.08 5.99 12.90
CA THR A 44 2.54 7.04 13.79
C THR A 44 3.38 8.32 13.72
N SER A 45 4.70 8.20 13.81
CA SER A 45 5.62 9.35 13.77
C SER A 45 5.69 10.00 12.38
N TYR A 46 5.77 9.19 11.32
CA TYR A 46 5.80 9.63 9.93
C TYR A 46 4.59 10.52 9.59
N CYS A 47 3.40 10.07 9.97
CA CYS A 47 2.15 10.75 9.67
C CYS A 47 1.87 11.97 10.58
N THR A 48 2.74 12.30 11.54
CA THR A 48 2.63 13.60 12.25
C THR A 48 2.75 14.77 11.27
N ASN A 49 3.50 14.60 10.18
CA ASN A 49 3.65 15.58 9.10
C ASN A 49 2.79 15.25 7.86
N TYR A 50 1.63 14.61 8.03
CA TYR A 50 0.78 14.07 6.95
C TYR A 50 0.52 15.01 5.75
N ARG A 51 0.50 16.33 5.94
CA ARG A 51 0.30 17.30 4.85
C ARG A 51 1.49 17.42 3.90
N ASN A 52 2.69 17.12 4.39
CA ASN A 52 3.96 17.25 3.67
C ASN A 52 4.86 16.05 4.00
N ALA A 53 4.29 14.85 3.97
CA ALA A 53 5.00 13.62 4.26
C ALA A 53 6.05 13.38 3.17
N ARG A 54 7.33 13.58 3.51
CA ARG A 54 8.47 13.41 2.60
C ARG A 54 9.10 12.04 2.77
N PHE A 55 10.14 11.75 1.99
CA PHE A 55 10.98 10.59 2.27
C PHE A 55 11.54 10.68 3.71
N THR A 56 11.43 9.59 4.47
CA THR A 56 11.96 9.47 5.83
C THR A 56 12.42 8.03 6.05
N THR A 57 13.50 7.87 6.79
CA THR A 57 14.02 6.57 7.21
C THR A 57 13.76 6.34 8.69
N HIS A 58 13.54 5.09 9.08
CA HIS A 58 13.43 4.67 10.47
C HIS A 58 14.18 3.34 10.63
N GLY A 59 15.35 3.41 11.28
CA GLY A 59 16.26 2.27 11.34
C GLY A 59 16.64 1.78 9.94
N VAL A 60 16.26 0.55 9.62
CA VAL A 60 16.49 -0.07 8.29
C VAL A 60 15.31 0.07 7.32
N ALA A 61 14.20 0.65 7.76
CA ALA A 61 13.01 0.90 6.97
C ALA A 61 12.99 2.33 6.39
N SER A 62 12.15 2.53 5.38
CA SER A 62 11.90 3.85 4.80
C SER A 62 10.46 4.01 4.33
N ALA A 63 10.00 5.25 4.24
CA ALA A 63 8.72 5.60 3.67
C ALA A 63 8.80 6.91 2.91
N SER A 64 8.05 7.01 1.83
CA SER A 64 7.82 8.23 1.06
C SER A 64 6.34 8.38 0.75
N SER A 65 5.90 9.62 0.60
CA SER A 65 4.58 9.90 0.11
C SER A 65 4.63 11.07 -0.85
N ALA A 66 3.82 11.00 -1.90
CA ALA A 66 3.59 12.06 -2.85
C ALA A 66 2.11 12.42 -2.82
N GLY A 67 1.82 13.72 -2.74
CA GLY A 67 0.48 14.22 -2.43
C GLY A 67 0.33 14.62 -0.96
N GLY A 68 -0.83 15.22 -0.64
CA GLY A 68 -1.15 15.66 0.72
C GLY A 68 -2.29 14.83 1.27
N TRP A 69 -2.06 14.18 2.42
CA TRP A 69 -3.11 13.47 3.12
C TRP A 69 -4.13 14.45 3.69
N SER A 70 -5.41 14.08 3.64
CA SER A 70 -6.53 14.82 4.20
C SER A 70 -6.48 14.91 5.73
N SER A 71 -5.91 13.88 6.38
CA SER A 71 -5.76 13.82 7.83
C SER A 71 -4.56 12.96 8.24
N GLN A 72 -4.10 13.16 9.48
CA GLN A 72 -3.10 12.26 10.08
C GLN A 72 -3.61 10.82 10.13
N THR A 73 -4.90 10.63 10.45
CA THR A 73 -5.53 9.31 10.54
C THR A 73 -5.55 8.60 9.19
N SER A 74 -5.86 9.27 8.08
CA SER A 74 -5.83 8.63 6.76
C SER A 74 -4.42 8.20 6.37
N CYS A 75 -3.41 9.05 6.60
CA CYS A 75 -2.01 8.68 6.42
C CYS A 75 -1.62 7.45 7.26
N THR A 76 -1.94 7.47 8.56
CA THR A 76 -1.57 6.36 9.46
C THR A 76 -2.27 5.07 9.06
N ASN A 77 -3.57 5.13 8.71
CA ASN A 77 -4.31 3.96 8.25
C ASN A 77 -3.75 3.39 6.94
N ALA A 78 -3.36 4.24 5.99
CA ALA A 78 -2.74 3.80 4.74
C ALA A 78 -1.40 3.08 5.00
N PHE A 79 -0.53 3.68 5.81
CA PHE A 79 0.74 3.07 6.20
C PHE A 79 0.52 1.73 6.91
N GLN A 80 -0.37 1.69 7.91
CA GLN A 80 -0.70 0.48 8.65
C GLN A 80 -1.36 -0.58 7.77
N GLY A 81 -2.12 -0.18 6.75
CA GLY A 81 -2.64 -1.07 5.72
C GLY A 81 -1.53 -1.78 4.95
N ILE A 82 -0.48 -1.05 4.56
CA ILE A 82 0.72 -1.65 3.93
C ILE A 82 1.39 -2.64 4.87
N ILE A 83 1.58 -2.29 6.14
CA ILE A 83 2.17 -3.21 7.14
C ILE A 83 1.31 -4.47 7.27
N SER A 84 0.00 -4.31 7.49
CA SER A 84 -0.91 -5.44 7.72
C SER A 84 -1.01 -6.39 6.53
N GLN A 85 -0.86 -5.89 5.30
CA GLN A 85 -1.04 -6.70 4.09
C GLN A 85 0.28 -7.30 3.58
N CYS A 86 1.41 -6.61 3.79
CA CYS A 86 2.67 -6.95 3.11
C CYS A 86 3.78 -7.41 4.05
N TYR A 87 3.73 -7.05 5.34
CA TYR A 87 4.84 -7.33 6.25
C TYR A 87 5.00 -8.82 6.51
N GLY A 88 6.24 -9.32 6.45
CA GLY A 88 6.59 -10.73 6.67
C GLY A 88 6.55 -11.60 5.42
N SER A 89 5.89 -11.14 4.35
CA SER A 89 5.88 -11.83 3.04
C SER A 89 6.61 -11.05 1.95
N ASN A 90 6.65 -9.72 2.05
CA ASN A 90 7.21 -8.83 1.05
C ASN A 90 8.14 -7.81 1.72
N ASN A 91 9.03 -7.21 0.94
CA ASN A 91 10.00 -6.24 1.47
C ASN A 91 9.38 -4.84 1.71
N GLY A 92 8.12 -4.64 1.31
CA GLY A 92 7.44 -3.37 1.35
C GLY A 92 6.16 -3.38 0.51
N GLY A 93 5.59 -2.20 0.31
CA GLY A 93 4.40 -2.02 -0.51
C GLY A 93 4.07 -0.56 -0.75
N VAL A 94 3.00 -0.37 -1.52
CA VAL A 94 2.49 0.92 -1.96
C VAL A 94 1.01 1.03 -1.59
N PHE A 95 0.54 2.23 -1.32
CA PHE A 95 -0.87 2.55 -1.18
C PHE A 95 -1.22 3.74 -2.08
N ASP A 96 -2.18 3.53 -2.97
CA ASP A 96 -2.64 4.51 -3.95
C ASP A 96 -4.13 4.82 -3.74
N ALA A 97 -4.42 5.99 -3.18
CA ALA A 97 -5.78 6.49 -3.02
C ALA A 97 -5.83 8.03 -3.13
N GLU A 98 -6.00 8.72 -2.00
CA GLU A 98 -5.95 10.19 -1.91
C GLU A 98 -4.53 10.76 -2.12
N ALA A 99 -3.52 9.95 -1.79
CA ALA A 99 -2.11 10.21 -1.98
C ALA A 99 -1.42 8.89 -2.32
N HIS A 100 -0.21 8.99 -2.86
CA HIS A 100 0.66 7.86 -3.13
C HIS A 100 1.61 7.70 -1.96
N MET A 101 1.63 6.53 -1.31
CA MET A 101 2.59 6.21 -0.25
C MET A 101 3.33 4.93 -0.58
N THR A 102 4.64 4.96 -0.41
CA THR A 102 5.52 3.82 -0.58
C THR A 102 6.25 3.55 0.73
N VAL A 103 6.32 2.29 1.15
CA VAL A 103 6.96 1.87 2.40
C VAL A 103 7.87 0.67 2.14
N SER A 104 9.15 0.79 2.51
CA SER A 104 10.10 -0.32 2.60
C SER A 104 10.25 -0.76 4.06
N PHE A 105 10.15 -2.07 4.31
CA PHE A 105 10.40 -2.66 5.62
C PHE A 105 11.87 -3.00 5.85
N CYS A 106 12.69 -3.06 4.79
CA CYS A 106 14.02 -3.63 4.84
C CYS A 106 15.08 -2.77 4.12
N ASN A 107 16.35 -2.99 4.47
CA ASN A 107 17.49 -2.19 4.03
C ASN A 107 18.08 -2.61 2.67
N CYS A 108 17.71 -3.78 2.11
CA CYS A 108 18.36 -4.32 0.91
C CYS A 108 18.53 -3.23 -0.09
N GLU A 109 19.78 -3.05 -0.54
CA GLU A 109 20.23 -1.94 -1.36
C GLU A 109 19.13 -1.59 -2.33
N ILE A 110 18.36 -0.60 -1.87
CA ILE A 110 17.13 -0.10 -2.42
C ILE A 110 15.97 -1.17 -2.34
N ALA A 111 14.75 -0.88 -1.88
CA ALA A 111 13.90 0.11 -2.52
C ALA A 111 14.23 0.34 -4.02
N LYS A 112 14.86 -0.62 -4.74
CA LYS A 112 15.57 -0.51 -6.06
C LYS A 112 14.62 -0.22 -7.20
N GLU A 113 13.35 -0.20 -6.83
CA GLU A 113 12.18 0.02 -7.64
C GLU A 113 11.11 0.83 -6.86
N ALA A 114 11.49 1.72 -5.93
CA ALA A 114 10.93 3.07 -6.06
C ALA A 114 11.50 3.72 -7.34
N GLU A 115 12.64 3.21 -7.84
CA GLU A 115 13.41 3.67 -9.00
C GLU A 115 13.02 3.10 -10.39
N ALA A 116 12.04 2.18 -10.55
CA ALA A 116 11.76 1.58 -11.88
C ALA A 116 10.29 1.59 -12.38
N ALA A 117 9.28 1.93 -11.58
CA ALA A 117 7.87 1.76 -11.98
C ALA A 117 6.95 2.88 -11.50
N GLY A 118 7.02 4.02 -12.18
CA GLY A 118 6.01 5.08 -12.15
C GLY A 118 6.07 5.98 -13.40
N GLU A 119 7.23 6.08 -14.04
CA GLU A 119 7.38 6.42 -15.46
C GLU A 119 7.43 5.12 -16.27
N ILE A 120 6.31 4.62 -16.83
CA ILE A 120 6.21 4.12 -18.22
C ILE A 120 4.74 4.22 -18.63
N GLU A 121 4.42 5.19 -19.47
CA GLU A 121 3.21 5.19 -20.29
C GLU A 121 3.13 3.89 -21.10
N ALA A 122 1.97 3.23 -21.09
CA ALA A 122 1.56 2.32 -22.16
C ALA A 122 0.03 2.35 -22.29
#